data_AF-A0A256GDE9-F1
#
_entry.id   AF-A0A256GDE9-F1
#
_cell.length_a   1.000
_cell.length_b   1.000
_cell.length_c   1.000
_cell.angle_alpha   90.00
_cell.angle_beta   90.00
_cell.angle_gamma   90.00
#
_symmetry.space_group_name_H-M   'P 1'
#
loop_
_entity.id
_entity.type
_entity.pdbx_description
1 polymer ?
#
loop_
_entity_poly.entity_id
_entity_poly.type
_entity_poly.pdbx_seq_one_letter_code
_entity_poly.pdbx_strand_id
1 'polypeptide(L)'
;MSYKTVVAYSRSEAELKRVLSAVGLLMRKFPDIHVIGLYSIPSPIVYADPNGFIDPGMFELHDKQHKEISERLQERFEEEMRRQGANHEFRVTRSETGTAADGVLTSCLGAELLVAGQPDPEDAATNDETADTLVFNSSCPVLLVPHTPVIAMEALDRIVVAFNGKREAARATFDALPLMRNASRTEIVWIDPPEREGEDEALAGSDLAESISRHGLAVSVTPLASHNRYAQDVLREHIIAQRADLLVMGAYSHSRLRELVFGGVTRAMLNDLPILTLFSR
;
A
#
# COMPACT_ATOMS: atom_id res chain seq x y z
N MET A 1 -13.94 -12.26 7.64
CA MET A 1 -14.07 -11.64 6.31
C MET A 1 -12.82 -11.98 5.50
N SER A 2 -12.91 -11.99 4.18
CA SER A 2 -11.83 -12.32 3.23
C SER A 2 -11.83 -11.24 2.17
N TYR A 3 -10.67 -10.87 1.63
CA TYR A 3 -10.66 -10.16 0.35
C TYR A 3 -11.13 -11.11 -0.75
N LYS A 4 -11.86 -10.57 -1.71
CA LYS A 4 -12.46 -11.23 -2.89
C LYS A 4 -12.15 -10.43 -4.15
N THR A 5 -12.11 -9.11 -4.11
CA THR A 5 -11.71 -8.28 -5.27
C THR A 5 -10.46 -7.48 -4.94
N VAL A 6 -9.37 -7.79 -5.65
CA VAL A 6 -8.06 -7.14 -5.48
C VAL A 6 -7.66 -6.47 -6.79
N VAL A 7 -7.27 -5.20 -6.72
CA VAL A 7 -6.68 -4.49 -7.87
C VAL A 7 -5.16 -4.55 -7.75
N ALA A 8 -4.48 -4.99 -8.79
CA ALA A 8 -3.02 -5.02 -8.91
C ALA A 8 -2.57 -3.96 -9.91
N TYR A 9 -2.15 -2.80 -9.42
CA TYR A 9 -1.70 -1.68 -10.24
C TYR A 9 -0.19 -1.75 -10.48
N SER A 10 0.24 -1.51 -11.72
CA SER A 10 1.67 -1.46 -12.07
C SER A 10 1.91 -0.53 -13.25
N ARG A 11 3.06 0.16 -13.25
CA ARG A 11 3.48 1.12 -14.28
C ARG A 11 4.56 0.57 -15.22
N SER A 12 5.28 -0.46 -14.78
CA SER A 12 6.39 -1.10 -15.50
C SER A 12 6.41 -2.61 -15.25
N GLU A 13 7.14 -3.37 -16.09
CA GLU A 13 7.32 -4.82 -15.91
C GLU A 13 8.09 -5.13 -14.60
N ALA A 14 9.03 -4.26 -14.21
CA ALA A 14 9.80 -4.41 -12.98
C ALA A 14 8.92 -4.25 -11.74
N GLU A 15 8.05 -3.24 -11.73
CA GLU A 15 7.05 -3.05 -10.68
C GLU A 15 6.03 -4.20 -10.67
N LEU A 16 5.53 -4.60 -11.85
CA LEU A 16 4.57 -5.71 -11.98
C LEU A 16 5.10 -6.99 -11.35
N LYS A 17 6.38 -7.33 -11.56
CA LYS A 17 7.00 -8.51 -10.95
C LYS A 17 6.93 -8.47 -9.41
N ARG A 18 7.18 -7.31 -8.79
CA ARG A 18 7.09 -7.13 -7.34
C ARG A 18 5.64 -7.23 -6.87
N VAL A 19 4.73 -6.55 -7.55
CA VAL A 19 3.28 -6.59 -7.27
C VAL A 19 2.73 -8.01 -7.35
N LEU A 20 3.09 -8.77 -8.40
CA LEU A 20 2.68 -10.16 -8.57
C LEU A 20 3.22 -11.08 -7.47
N SER A 21 4.41 -10.77 -6.93
CA SER A 21 4.95 -11.50 -5.77
C SER A 21 4.04 -11.32 -4.55
N ALA A 22 3.58 -10.10 -4.26
CA ALA A 22 2.64 -9.83 -3.18
C ALA A 22 1.25 -10.44 -3.45
N VAL A 23 0.75 -10.37 -4.69
CA VAL A 23 -0.51 -11.02 -5.10
C VAL A 23 -0.42 -12.53 -4.89
N GLY A 24 0.70 -13.18 -5.20
CA GLY A 24 0.90 -14.61 -4.96
C GLY A 24 0.79 -14.98 -3.47
N LEU A 25 1.27 -14.12 -2.56
CA LEU A 25 1.07 -14.32 -1.12
C LEU A 25 -0.42 -14.19 -0.72
N LEU A 26 -1.13 -13.23 -1.31
CA LEU A 26 -2.57 -13.06 -1.09
C LEU A 26 -3.35 -14.27 -1.60
N MET A 27 -3.02 -14.81 -2.78
CA MET A 27 -3.68 -15.99 -3.36
C MET A 27 -3.53 -17.24 -2.49
N ARG A 28 -2.36 -17.44 -1.87
CA ARG A 28 -2.16 -18.55 -0.91
C ARG A 28 -3.07 -18.44 0.30
N LYS A 29 -3.36 -17.20 0.73
CA LYS A 29 -4.18 -16.91 1.91
C LYS A 29 -5.68 -16.86 1.58
N PHE A 30 -6.00 -16.49 0.36
CA PHE A 30 -7.36 -16.26 -0.13
C PHE A 30 -7.50 -16.91 -1.53
N PRO A 31 -7.82 -18.22 -1.61
CA PRO A 31 -7.79 -18.96 -2.87
C PRO A 31 -8.86 -18.51 -3.89
N ASP A 32 -9.94 -17.87 -3.44
CA ASP A 32 -11.04 -17.42 -4.30
C ASP A 32 -10.95 -15.94 -4.69
N ILE A 33 -9.77 -15.30 -4.60
CA ILE A 33 -9.65 -13.89 -5.01
C ILE A 33 -9.80 -13.74 -6.52
N HIS A 34 -10.44 -12.66 -6.91
CA HIS A 34 -10.44 -12.13 -8.26
C HIS A 34 -9.42 -10.98 -8.34
N VAL A 35 -8.43 -11.14 -9.21
CA VAL A 35 -7.34 -10.16 -9.37
C VAL A 35 -7.57 -9.36 -10.65
N ILE A 36 -7.74 -8.05 -10.48
CA ILE A 36 -7.85 -7.09 -11.58
C ILE A 36 -6.46 -6.50 -11.81
N GLY A 37 -5.76 -6.95 -12.84
CA GLY A 37 -4.55 -6.27 -13.30
C GLY A 37 -4.92 -4.91 -13.88
N LEU A 38 -4.19 -3.86 -13.51
CA LEU A 38 -4.52 -2.50 -13.91
C LEU A 38 -3.30 -1.74 -14.41
N TYR A 39 -3.43 -1.20 -15.61
CA TYR A 39 -2.57 -0.14 -16.12
C TYR A 39 -3.39 1.14 -16.31
N SER A 40 -2.90 2.26 -15.80
CA SER A 40 -3.54 3.57 -15.97
C SER A 40 -2.64 4.48 -16.79
N ILE A 41 -3.14 4.88 -17.96
CA ILE A 41 -2.45 5.78 -18.88
C ILE A 41 -2.56 7.21 -18.33
N PRO A 42 -1.45 7.88 -18.01
CA PRO A 42 -1.46 9.28 -17.58
C PRO A 42 -1.92 10.20 -18.71
N SER A 43 -2.25 11.45 -18.36
CA SER A 43 -2.54 12.47 -19.38
C SER A 43 -1.22 12.92 -20.02
N PRO A 44 -1.14 13.08 -21.35
CA PRO A 44 0.09 13.51 -22.01
C PRO A 44 0.49 14.91 -21.55
N ILE A 45 1.73 15.07 -21.10
CA ILE A 45 2.31 16.39 -20.85
C ILE A 45 2.65 17.01 -22.20
N VAL A 46 1.80 17.92 -22.65
CA VAL A 46 2.00 18.65 -23.91
C VAL A 46 2.57 20.03 -23.67
N TYR A 47 3.71 20.32 -24.30
CA TYR A 47 4.30 21.65 -24.32
C TYR A 47 3.88 22.36 -25.60
N ALA A 48 3.30 23.54 -25.44
CA ALA A 48 3.07 24.42 -26.58
C ALA A 48 4.41 25.06 -27.00
N ASP A 49 4.61 25.20 -28.31
CA ASP A 49 5.72 25.99 -28.83
C ASP A 49 5.57 27.48 -28.42
N PRO A 50 6.59 28.34 -28.65
CA PRO A 50 6.48 29.77 -28.34
C PRO A 50 5.31 30.50 -29.02
N ASN A 51 4.70 29.92 -30.05
CA ASN A 51 3.54 30.45 -30.77
C ASN A 51 2.20 29.87 -30.26
N GLY A 52 2.21 29.00 -29.25
CA GLY A 52 1.02 28.35 -28.70
C GLY A 52 0.55 27.12 -29.48
N PHE A 53 1.35 26.60 -30.42
CA PHE A 53 1.01 25.41 -31.20
C PHE A 53 1.40 24.12 -30.44
N ILE A 54 0.48 23.15 -30.41
CA ILE A 54 0.74 21.82 -29.85
C ILE A 54 0.93 20.85 -31.01
N ASP A 55 2.07 20.16 -31.04
CA ASP A 55 2.36 19.15 -32.06
C ASP A 55 1.43 17.92 -31.90
N PRO A 56 0.57 17.62 -32.88
CA PRO A 56 -0.29 16.43 -32.85
C PRO A 56 0.50 15.11 -32.72
N GLY A 57 1.74 15.06 -33.21
CA GLY A 57 2.60 13.89 -33.12
C GLY A 57 2.95 13.48 -31.69
N MET A 58 2.87 14.41 -30.72
CA MET A 58 3.09 14.11 -29.31
C MET A 58 1.98 13.22 -28.73
N PHE A 59 0.73 13.42 -29.16
CA PHE A 59 -0.39 12.57 -28.74
C PHE A 59 -0.27 11.16 -29.33
N GLU A 60 0.08 11.06 -30.62
CA GLU A 60 0.27 9.78 -31.29
C GLU A 60 1.42 8.97 -30.68
N LEU A 61 2.54 9.64 -30.36
CA LEU A 61 3.68 9.01 -29.70
C LEU A 61 3.32 8.50 -28.31
N HIS A 62 2.65 9.34 -27.50
CA HIS A 62 2.17 8.97 -26.18
C HIS A 62 1.23 7.75 -26.24
N ASP A 63 0.23 7.77 -27.13
CA ASP A 63 -0.71 6.67 -27.29
C ASP A 63 -0.01 5.37 -27.72
N LYS A 64 0.95 5.47 -28.65
CA LYS A 64 1.73 4.31 -29.09
C LYS A 64 2.57 3.72 -27.96
N GLN A 65 3.29 4.57 -27.22
CA GLN A 65 4.12 4.15 -26.08
C GLN A 65 3.28 3.44 -25.01
N HIS A 66 2.18 4.05 -24.59
CA HIS A 66 1.32 3.48 -23.56
C HIS A 66 0.59 2.22 -24.02
N LYS A 67 0.27 2.11 -25.31
CA LYS A 67 -0.25 0.87 -25.88
C LYS A 67 0.77 -0.27 -25.76
N GLU A 68 2.01 -0.05 -26.18
CA GLU A 68 3.07 -1.07 -26.10
C GLU A 68 3.37 -1.49 -24.65
N ILE A 69 3.34 -0.55 -23.70
CA ILE A 69 3.49 -0.87 -22.27
C ILE A 69 2.30 -1.71 -21.79
N SER A 70 1.07 -1.30 -22.11
CA SER A 70 -0.14 -2.00 -21.65
C SER A 70 -0.20 -3.44 -22.15
N GLU A 71 0.20 -3.68 -23.42
CA GLU A 71 0.23 -5.02 -24.02
C GLU A 71 1.23 -5.94 -23.30
N ARG A 72 2.44 -5.42 -23.00
CA ARG A 72 3.46 -6.20 -22.27
C ARG A 72 3.02 -6.51 -20.84
N LEU A 73 2.48 -5.52 -20.13
CA LEU A 73 1.99 -5.73 -18.76
C LEU A 73 0.84 -6.73 -18.72
N GLN A 74 -0.09 -6.63 -19.67
CA GLN A 74 -1.20 -7.56 -19.80
C GLN A 74 -0.70 -8.99 -20.04
N GLU A 75 0.20 -9.19 -21.01
CA GLU A 75 0.75 -10.51 -21.33
C GLU A 75 1.40 -11.16 -20.10
N ARG A 76 2.28 -10.41 -19.41
CA ARG A 76 2.98 -10.88 -18.20
C ARG A 76 2.02 -11.18 -17.04
N PHE A 77 1.05 -10.32 -16.82
CA PHE A 77 0.04 -10.50 -15.78
C PHE A 77 -0.80 -11.75 -16.04
N GLU A 78 -1.34 -11.89 -17.25
CA GLU A 78 -2.18 -13.03 -17.60
C GLU A 78 -1.41 -14.35 -17.61
N GLU A 79 -0.15 -14.35 -18.06
CA GLU A 79 0.74 -15.52 -17.96
C GLU A 79 0.83 -16.01 -16.50
N GLU A 80 1.09 -15.09 -15.57
CA GLU A 80 1.24 -15.42 -14.16
C GLU A 80 -0.09 -15.84 -13.52
N MET A 81 -1.20 -15.14 -13.82
CA MET A 81 -2.52 -15.51 -13.29
C MET A 81 -2.99 -16.88 -13.78
N ARG A 82 -2.74 -17.21 -15.06
CA ARG A 82 -3.02 -18.56 -15.60
C ARG A 82 -2.17 -19.62 -14.92
N ARG A 83 -0.88 -19.35 -14.70
CA ARG A 83 0.04 -20.27 -14.02
C ARG A 83 -0.41 -20.60 -12.60
N GLN A 84 -0.97 -19.62 -11.89
CA GLN A 84 -1.47 -19.81 -10.53
C GLN A 84 -2.95 -20.25 -10.46
N GLY A 85 -3.68 -20.28 -11.59
CA GLY A 85 -5.09 -20.65 -11.66
C GLY A 85 -6.03 -19.61 -11.02
N ALA A 86 -5.65 -18.33 -11.01
CA ALA A 86 -6.45 -17.25 -10.43
C ALA A 86 -7.61 -16.83 -11.34
N ASN A 87 -8.74 -16.43 -10.73
CA ASN A 87 -9.73 -15.63 -11.44
C ASN A 87 -9.14 -14.24 -11.69
N HIS A 88 -9.14 -13.80 -12.94
CA HIS A 88 -8.48 -12.56 -13.30
C HIS A 88 -9.15 -11.84 -14.47
N GLU A 89 -8.88 -10.55 -14.55
CA GLU A 89 -9.08 -9.70 -15.71
C GLU A 89 -7.95 -8.67 -15.77
N PHE A 90 -7.75 -8.05 -16.93
CA PHE A 90 -6.81 -6.95 -17.08
C PHE A 90 -7.55 -5.73 -17.63
N ARG A 91 -7.33 -4.57 -17.02
CA ARG A 91 -7.99 -3.31 -17.38
C ARG A 91 -6.95 -2.26 -17.73
N VAL A 92 -7.24 -1.49 -18.76
CA VAL A 92 -6.49 -0.29 -19.13
C VAL A 92 -7.41 0.90 -18.95
N THR A 93 -7.04 1.81 -18.06
CA THR A 93 -7.76 3.08 -17.84
C THR A 93 -6.97 4.24 -18.40
N ARG A 94 -7.65 5.36 -18.66
CA ARG A 94 -7.02 6.63 -19.02
C ARG A 94 -7.37 7.67 -17.97
N SER A 95 -6.37 8.42 -17.54
CA SER A 95 -6.60 9.55 -16.65
C SER A 95 -7.17 10.73 -17.42
N GLU A 96 -8.16 11.40 -16.85
CA GLU A 96 -8.70 12.65 -17.37
C GLU A 96 -7.87 13.85 -16.91
N THR A 97 -7.17 13.76 -15.77
CA THR A 97 -6.38 14.86 -15.22
C THR A 97 -4.99 14.43 -14.74
N GLY A 98 -3.96 15.12 -15.22
CA GLY A 98 -2.59 15.07 -14.67
C GLY A 98 -1.96 13.67 -14.58
N THR A 99 -2.19 13.00 -13.45
CA THR A 99 -1.50 11.76 -13.05
C THR A 99 -2.29 10.50 -13.40
N ALA A 100 -1.62 9.35 -13.47
CA ALA A 100 -2.28 8.05 -13.65
C ALA A 100 -3.23 7.67 -12.49
N ALA A 101 -3.17 8.36 -11.34
CA ALA A 101 -3.90 8.00 -10.12
C ALA A 101 -5.42 7.95 -10.30
N ASP A 102 -6.03 8.85 -11.07
CA ASP A 102 -7.50 8.94 -11.20
C ASP A 102 -8.14 7.65 -11.72
N GLY A 103 -7.52 7.03 -12.74
CA GLY A 103 -7.97 5.75 -13.28
C GLY A 103 -7.84 4.60 -12.27
N VAL A 104 -6.81 4.66 -11.43
CA VAL A 104 -6.60 3.69 -10.33
C VAL A 104 -7.65 3.87 -9.23
N LEU A 105 -7.89 5.11 -8.80
CA LEU A 105 -8.86 5.44 -7.77
C LEU A 105 -10.28 5.05 -8.18
N THR A 106 -10.63 5.25 -9.45
CA THR A 106 -11.92 4.80 -10.00
C THR A 106 -12.08 3.28 -9.90
N SER A 107 -11.01 2.53 -10.20
CA SER A 107 -11.01 1.07 -10.08
C SER A 107 -11.11 0.59 -8.62
N CYS A 108 -10.66 1.40 -7.66
CA CYS A 108 -10.75 1.09 -6.23
C CYS A 108 -12.18 1.14 -5.67
N LEU A 109 -13.13 1.84 -6.34
CA LEU A 109 -14.51 1.97 -5.86
C LEU A 109 -15.24 0.61 -5.72
N GLY A 110 -14.84 -0.38 -6.53
CA GLY A 110 -15.37 -1.74 -6.49
C GLY A 110 -14.40 -2.78 -5.91
N ALA A 111 -13.28 -2.34 -5.33
CA ALA A 111 -12.24 -3.23 -4.81
C ALA A 111 -12.21 -3.23 -3.28
N GLU A 112 -11.71 -4.31 -2.69
CA GLU A 112 -11.51 -4.43 -1.24
C GLU A 112 -10.05 -4.22 -0.84
N LEU A 113 -9.13 -4.28 -1.81
CA LEU A 113 -7.70 -4.06 -1.61
C LEU A 113 -7.06 -3.57 -2.92
N LEU A 114 -6.24 -2.53 -2.83
CA LEU A 114 -5.32 -2.12 -3.88
C LEU A 114 -3.92 -2.63 -3.56
N VAL A 115 -3.28 -3.34 -4.48
CA VAL A 115 -1.86 -3.69 -4.42
C VAL A 115 -1.12 -2.83 -5.44
N ALA A 116 -0.13 -2.08 -4.98
CA ALA A 116 0.68 -1.22 -5.84
C ALA A 116 2.14 -1.25 -5.40
N GLY A 117 3.07 -0.97 -6.31
CA GLY A 117 4.47 -0.84 -5.95
C GLY A 117 4.79 0.52 -5.35
N GLN A 118 5.68 0.52 -4.36
CA GLN A 118 6.45 1.71 -4.02
C GLN A 118 7.21 2.17 -5.27
N PRO A 119 7.20 3.49 -5.58
CA PRO A 119 8.08 4.07 -6.59
C PRO A 119 9.52 3.65 -6.37
N ASP A 120 10.18 3.23 -7.45
CA ASP A 120 11.61 2.90 -7.46
C ASP A 120 12.35 4.07 -8.11
N PRO A 121 13.28 4.74 -7.39
CA PRO A 121 14.07 5.85 -7.94
C PRO A 121 14.86 5.48 -9.21
N GLU A 122 15.18 4.20 -9.40
CA GLU A 122 15.90 3.69 -10.58
C GLU A 122 14.94 3.31 -11.73
N ASP A 123 13.62 3.35 -11.52
CA ASP A 123 12.60 3.12 -12.53
C ASP A 123 11.84 4.41 -12.85
N ALA A 124 12.25 5.07 -13.94
CA ALA A 124 11.65 6.31 -14.42
C ALA A 124 10.13 6.21 -14.67
N ALA A 125 9.59 5.02 -14.96
CA ALA A 125 8.15 4.83 -15.15
C ALA A 125 7.35 4.96 -13.85
N THR A 126 8.01 4.83 -12.70
CA THR A 126 7.39 4.93 -11.37
C THR A 126 7.63 6.26 -10.67
N ASN A 127 8.40 7.16 -11.29
CA ASN A 127 8.76 8.47 -10.75
C ASN A 127 7.60 9.47 -10.90
N ASP A 128 6.51 9.22 -10.18
CA ASP A 128 5.32 10.07 -10.11
C ASP A 128 4.87 10.27 -8.64
N GLU A 129 3.94 11.20 -8.41
CA GLU A 129 3.33 11.44 -7.08
C GLU A 129 2.16 10.47 -6.79
N THR A 130 2.09 9.33 -7.49
CA THR A 130 0.92 8.45 -7.45
C THR A 130 0.79 7.74 -6.11
N ALA A 131 1.87 7.28 -5.47
CA ALA A 131 1.75 6.49 -4.23
C ALA A 131 1.12 7.26 -3.05
N ASP A 132 1.53 8.51 -2.80
CA ASP A 132 0.91 9.41 -1.79
C ASP A 132 -0.57 9.64 -2.12
N THR A 133 -0.86 9.89 -3.40
CA THR A 133 -2.21 10.13 -3.90
C THR A 133 -3.11 8.91 -3.73
N LEU A 134 -2.62 7.70 -4.02
CA LEU A 134 -3.34 6.44 -3.86
C LEU A 134 -3.65 6.18 -2.38
N VAL A 135 -2.66 6.30 -1.50
CA VAL A 135 -2.86 6.08 -0.06
C VAL A 135 -3.84 7.09 0.53
N PHE A 136 -3.83 8.33 0.05
CA PHE A 136 -4.71 9.37 0.59
C PHE A 136 -6.16 9.31 0.09
N ASN A 137 -6.37 8.93 -1.19
CA ASN A 137 -7.66 9.04 -1.87
C ASN A 137 -8.34 7.69 -2.19
N SER A 138 -7.65 6.55 -2.03
CA SER A 138 -8.26 5.24 -2.29
C SER A 138 -9.48 4.99 -1.39
N SER A 139 -10.53 4.40 -1.96
CA SER A 139 -11.72 3.95 -1.22
C SER A 139 -11.53 2.63 -0.47
N CYS A 140 -10.40 1.96 -0.68
CA CYS A 140 -10.03 0.68 -0.08
C CYS A 140 -8.60 0.74 0.47
N PRO A 141 -8.21 -0.15 1.41
CA PRO A 141 -6.83 -0.21 1.89
C PRO A 141 -5.83 -0.43 0.74
N VAL A 142 -4.63 0.14 0.89
CA VAL A 142 -3.55 0.05 -0.09
C VAL A 142 -2.41 -0.76 0.48
N LEU A 143 -2.16 -1.94 -0.09
CA LEU A 143 -0.98 -2.75 0.16
C LEU A 143 0.16 -2.30 -0.76
N LEU A 144 1.10 -1.53 -0.22
CA LEU A 144 2.29 -1.10 -0.93
C LEU A 144 3.40 -2.14 -0.85
N VAL A 145 3.98 -2.42 -2.02
CA VAL A 145 5.06 -3.37 -2.20
C VAL A 145 6.40 -2.64 -2.27
N PRO A 146 7.34 -2.86 -1.34
CA PRO A 146 8.61 -2.14 -1.31
C PRO A 146 9.42 -2.36 -2.59
N HIS A 147 10.20 -1.36 -3.03
CA HIS A 147 11.13 -1.54 -4.15
C HIS A 147 12.40 -2.28 -3.71
N THR A 148 12.84 -2.06 -2.47
CA THR A 148 13.99 -2.75 -1.85
C THR A 148 13.58 -3.30 -0.48
N PRO A 149 12.91 -4.46 -0.40
CA PRO A 149 12.53 -5.04 0.89
C PRO A 149 13.77 -5.41 1.73
N VAL A 150 13.75 -5.05 3.01
CA VAL A 150 14.78 -5.44 3.99
C VAL A 150 14.58 -6.89 4.45
N ILE A 151 13.35 -7.37 4.40
CA ILE A 151 12.96 -8.76 4.70
C ILE A 151 12.30 -9.36 3.46
N ALA A 152 12.70 -10.57 3.09
CA ALA A 152 12.16 -11.26 1.92
C ALA A 152 10.63 -11.46 2.03
N MET A 153 9.92 -11.21 0.93
CA MET A 153 8.46 -11.34 0.86
C MET A 153 8.04 -12.80 0.65
N GLU A 154 8.16 -13.61 1.70
CA GLU A 154 7.88 -15.05 1.64
C GLU A 154 6.55 -15.45 2.30
N ALA A 155 6.02 -14.61 3.19
CA ALA A 155 4.84 -14.89 3.98
C ALA A 155 4.05 -13.61 4.34
N LEU A 156 2.86 -13.78 4.90
CA LEU A 156 2.02 -12.74 5.48
C LEU A 156 1.55 -13.22 6.87
N ASP A 157 2.50 -13.52 7.75
CA ASP A 157 2.27 -14.34 8.95
C ASP A 157 2.64 -13.63 10.26
N ARG A 158 3.67 -12.80 10.26
CA ARG A 158 4.07 -11.94 11.38
C ARG A 158 3.68 -10.50 11.09
N ILE A 159 2.68 -10.00 11.79
CA ILE A 159 2.04 -8.71 11.49
C ILE A 159 2.32 -7.73 12.63
N VAL A 160 2.82 -6.55 12.28
CA VAL A 160 2.94 -5.41 13.18
C VAL A 160 1.89 -4.38 12.80
N VAL A 161 1.10 -3.94 13.77
CA VAL A 161 0.09 -2.88 13.64
C VAL A 161 0.63 -1.63 14.33
N ALA A 162 0.95 -0.59 13.55
CA ALA A 162 1.36 0.70 14.08
C ALA A 162 0.13 1.51 14.50
N PHE A 163 -0.05 1.67 15.81
CA PHE A 163 -1.15 2.40 16.41
C PHE A 163 -0.67 3.69 17.09
N ASN A 164 -1.45 4.75 16.96
CA ASN A 164 -1.15 6.08 17.49
C ASN A 164 -2.35 6.71 18.22
N GLY A 165 -3.36 5.90 18.57
CA GLY A 165 -4.59 6.39 19.19
C GLY A 165 -5.53 7.16 18.26
N LYS A 166 -5.32 7.13 16.93
CA LYS A 166 -6.13 7.86 15.94
C LYS A 166 -7.02 6.93 15.11
N ARG A 167 -8.05 7.53 14.51
CA ARG A 167 -9.08 6.83 13.74
C ARG A 167 -8.50 6.07 12.53
N GLU A 168 -7.49 6.63 11.87
CA GLU A 168 -6.90 6.03 10.66
C GLU A 168 -6.15 4.73 11.01
N ALA A 169 -5.42 4.72 12.14
CA ALA A 169 -4.73 3.52 12.60
C ALA A 169 -5.71 2.44 13.05
N ALA A 170 -6.80 2.83 13.75
CA ALA A 170 -7.89 1.90 14.06
C ALA A 170 -8.51 1.33 12.78
N ARG A 171 -8.80 2.19 11.79
CA ARG A 171 -9.37 1.78 10.50
C ARG A 171 -8.46 0.80 9.76
N ALA A 172 -7.17 1.08 9.65
CA ALA A 172 -6.18 0.17 9.06
C ALA A 172 -6.15 -1.19 9.77
N THR A 173 -6.25 -1.19 11.10
CA THR A 173 -6.31 -2.41 11.90
C THR A 173 -7.52 -3.27 11.53
N PHE A 174 -8.71 -2.67 11.41
CA PHE A 174 -9.92 -3.38 11.01
C PHE A 174 -9.91 -3.83 9.54
N ASP A 175 -9.39 -3.00 8.63
CA ASP A 175 -9.28 -3.34 7.22
C ASP A 175 -8.31 -4.50 6.99
N ALA A 176 -7.31 -4.68 7.88
CA ALA A 176 -6.35 -5.78 7.86
C ALA A 176 -6.81 -7.06 8.57
N LEU A 177 -8.03 -7.12 9.14
CA LEU A 177 -8.56 -8.34 9.77
C LEU A 177 -8.45 -9.61 8.89
N PRO A 178 -8.72 -9.56 7.56
CA PRO A 178 -8.52 -10.73 6.70
C PRO A 178 -7.08 -11.24 6.69
N LEU A 179 -6.09 -10.33 6.77
CA LEU A 179 -4.66 -10.66 6.79
C LEU A 179 -4.22 -11.21 8.15
N MET A 180 -4.79 -10.72 9.25
CA MET A 180 -4.49 -11.22 10.60
C MET A 180 -5.03 -12.62 10.87
N ARG A 181 -6.09 -13.03 10.17
CA ARG A 181 -6.66 -14.37 10.33
C ARG A 181 -5.63 -15.44 9.94
N ASN A 182 -5.32 -16.36 10.86
CA ASN A 182 -4.28 -17.39 10.72
C ASN A 182 -2.84 -16.87 10.66
N ALA A 183 -2.60 -15.59 10.97
CA ALA A 183 -1.25 -15.10 11.23
C ALA A 183 -0.73 -15.75 12.52
N SER A 184 0.50 -16.26 12.52
CA SER A 184 1.12 -16.85 13.71
C SER A 184 1.36 -15.82 14.80
N ARG A 185 1.55 -14.55 14.43
CA ARG A 185 1.72 -13.45 15.39
C ARG A 185 1.14 -12.15 14.83
N THR A 186 0.31 -11.50 15.64
CA THR A 186 -0.11 -10.10 15.43
C THR A 186 0.24 -9.29 16.67
N GLU A 187 0.89 -8.15 16.49
CA GLU A 187 1.31 -7.26 17.56
C GLU A 187 0.88 -5.83 17.25
N ILE A 188 0.21 -5.18 18.21
CA ILE A 188 -0.10 -3.75 18.17
C ILE A 188 1.02 -3.01 18.86
N VAL A 189 1.66 -2.10 18.12
CA VAL A 189 2.76 -1.26 18.59
C VAL A 189 2.27 0.17 18.74
N TRP A 190 2.48 0.77 19.92
CA TRP A 190 2.25 2.19 20.15
C TRP A 190 3.54 2.83 20.65
N ILE A 191 4.11 3.74 19.85
CA ILE A 191 5.29 4.53 20.22
C ILE A 191 4.85 5.74 21.05
N ASP A 192 5.43 5.89 22.24
CA ASP A 192 5.12 6.94 23.21
C ASP A 192 3.60 7.10 23.47
N PRO A 193 2.92 6.05 23.97
CA PRO A 193 1.52 6.17 24.35
C PRO A 193 1.35 7.27 25.42
N PRO A 194 0.25 8.05 25.38
CA PRO A 194 0.03 9.09 26.37
C PRO A 194 -0.19 8.46 27.75
N GLU A 195 0.49 9.00 28.77
CA GLU A 195 0.20 8.66 30.16
C GLU A 195 -1.27 9.01 30.48
N ARG A 196 -2.01 8.05 31.03
CA ARG A 196 -3.38 8.25 31.51
C ARG A 196 -3.41 7.96 33.00
N GLU A 197 -3.95 8.91 33.78
CA GLU A 197 -4.05 8.76 35.23
C GLU A 197 -4.80 7.47 35.60
N GLY A 198 -4.10 6.55 36.26
CA GLY A 198 -4.66 5.27 36.71
C GLY A 198 -4.57 4.11 35.70
N GLU A 199 -4.01 4.32 34.51
CA GLU A 199 -3.75 3.26 33.53
C GLU A 199 -2.24 3.00 33.42
N ASP A 200 -1.86 1.71 33.42
CA ASP A 200 -0.49 1.29 33.10
C ASP A 200 -0.24 1.52 31.61
N GLU A 201 0.93 2.05 31.21
CA GLU A 201 1.30 2.22 29.80
C GLU A 201 1.22 0.89 29.02
N ALA A 202 1.41 -0.24 29.71
CA ALA A 202 1.21 -1.58 29.17
C ALA A 202 -0.23 -1.85 28.67
N LEU A 203 -1.21 -1.05 29.10
CA LEU A 203 -2.61 -1.14 28.70
C LEU A 203 -2.96 -0.20 27.53
N ALA A 204 -2.01 0.59 27.02
CA ALA A 204 -2.26 1.51 25.91
C ALA A 204 -2.61 0.75 24.61
N GLY A 205 -3.83 0.92 24.10
CA GLY A 205 -4.33 0.17 22.94
C GLY A 205 -5.02 -1.15 23.29
N SER A 206 -5.24 -1.43 24.58
CA SER A 206 -6.00 -2.59 25.06
C SER A 206 -7.42 -2.66 24.49
N ASP A 207 -8.13 -1.52 24.35
CA ASP A 207 -9.47 -1.48 23.74
C ASP A 207 -9.47 -2.01 22.28
N LEU A 208 -8.43 -1.64 21.51
CA LEU A 208 -8.26 -2.12 20.14
C LEU A 208 -7.93 -3.61 20.15
N ALA A 209 -6.99 -4.04 21.00
CA ALA A 209 -6.63 -5.44 21.15
C ALA A 209 -7.83 -6.32 21.56
N GLU A 210 -8.66 -5.85 22.50
CA GLU A 210 -9.87 -6.54 22.94
C GLU A 210 -10.88 -6.65 21.79
N SER A 211 -11.09 -5.56 21.05
CA SER A 211 -11.97 -5.55 19.87
C SER A 211 -11.51 -6.53 18.80
N ILE A 212 -10.20 -6.60 18.53
CA ILE A 212 -9.61 -7.55 17.58
C ILE A 212 -9.68 -8.99 18.11
N SER A 213 -9.52 -9.19 19.42
CA SER A 213 -9.69 -10.50 20.05
C SER A 213 -11.12 -11.04 19.91
N ARG A 214 -12.15 -10.17 19.90
CA ARG A 214 -13.54 -10.57 19.60
C ARG A 214 -13.73 -11.14 18.18
N HIS A 215 -12.80 -10.88 17.26
CA HIS A 215 -12.76 -11.53 15.94
C HIS A 215 -12.06 -12.91 15.92
N GLY A 216 -11.65 -13.41 17.09
CA GLY A 216 -10.96 -14.69 17.26
C GLY A 216 -9.47 -14.64 16.90
N LEU A 217 -8.84 -13.47 17.01
CA LEU A 217 -7.44 -13.24 16.66
C LEU A 217 -6.60 -13.08 17.93
N ALA A 218 -5.46 -13.76 17.99
CA ALA A 218 -4.49 -13.54 19.05
C ALA A 218 -3.67 -12.30 18.73
N VAL A 219 -3.72 -11.31 19.61
CA VAL A 219 -3.00 -10.04 19.45
C VAL A 219 -2.30 -9.66 20.76
N SER A 220 -1.04 -9.27 20.68
CA SER A 220 -0.30 -8.65 21.79
C SER A 220 -0.26 -7.14 21.64
N VAL A 221 -0.12 -6.43 22.75
CA VAL A 221 0.12 -4.98 22.78
C VAL A 221 1.55 -4.76 23.24
N THR A 222 2.27 -3.86 22.59
CA THR A 222 3.67 -3.56 22.90
C THR A 222 3.90 -2.05 22.83
N PRO A 223 3.96 -1.36 23.98
CA PRO A 223 4.39 0.02 24.01
C PRO A 223 5.89 0.10 23.69
N LEU A 224 6.28 1.10 22.92
CA LEU A 224 7.69 1.40 22.61
C LEU A 224 8.01 2.82 23.05
N ALA A 225 9.19 3.00 23.65
CA ALA A 225 9.73 4.32 23.93
C ALA A 225 10.55 4.81 22.74
N SER A 226 10.30 6.03 22.26
CA SER A 226 11.09 6.61 21.17
C SER A 226 12.50 7.00 21.59
N HIS A 227 12.67 7.36 22.87
CA HIS A 227 13.91 7.92 23.43
C HIS A 227 14.44 9.12 22.61
N ASN A 228 13.55 10.06 22.27
CA ASN A 228 13.83 11.25 21.46
C ASN A 228 14.26 10.96 20.00
N ARG A 229 14.09 9.73 19.52
CA ARG A 229 14.29 9.38 18.12
C ARG A 229 12.98 9.56 17.34
N TYR A 230 13.08 9.62 16.02
CA TYR A 230 11.88 9.68 15.21
C TYR A 230 11.10 8.36 15.26
N ALA A 231 9.77 8.45 15.34
CA ALA A 231 8.91 7.27 15.46
C ALA A 231 9.06 6.30 14.28
N GLN A 232 9.29 6.78 13.06
CA GLN A 232 9.53 5.89 11.92
C GLN A 232 10.79 5.03 12.09
N ASP A 233 11.84 5.56 12.71
CA ASP A 233 13.10 4.82 12.85
C ASP A 233 12.95 3.73 13.93
N VAL A 234 12.30 4.08 15.04
CA VAL A 234 11.94 3.13 16.11
C VAL A 234 11.05 2.02 15.56
N LEU A 235 10.06 2.37 14.74
CA LEU A 235 9.15 1.39 14.11
C LEU A 235 9.89 0.48 13.12
N ARG A 236 10.80 1.00 12.29
CA ARG A 236 11.64 0.21 11.37
C ARG A 236 12.52 -0.77 12.12
N GLU A 237 13.22 -0.31 13.16
CA GLU A 237 14.07 -1.16 13.99
C GLU A 237 13.26 -2.31 14.61
N HIS A 238 12.06 -2.00 15.13
CA HIS A 238 11.18 -3.00 15.71
C HIS A 238 10.69 -4.01 14.67
N ILE A 239 10.27 -3.55 13.48
CA ILE A 239 9.88 -4.41 12.36
C ILE A 239 10.99 -5.42 12.03
N ILE A 240 12.23 -4.95 11.92
CA ILE A 240 13.39 -5.79 11.64
C ILE A 240 13.65 -6.77 12.79
N ALA A 241 13.60 -6.30 14.04
CA ALA A 241 13.82 -7.13 15.22
C ALA A 241 12.78 -8.25 15.36
N GLN A 242 11.50 -7.96 15.07
CA GLN A 242 10.43 -8.95 15.11
C GLN A 242 10.35 -9.82 13.85
N ARG A 243 11.16 -9.51 12.82
CA ARG A 243 11.07 -10.11 11.48
C ARG A 243 9.66 -10.06 10.93
N ALA A 244 8.98 -8.94 11.08
CA ALA A 244 7.61 -8.80 10.61
C ALA A 244 7.56 -8.95 9.08
N ASP A 245 6.52 -9.61 8.58
CA ASP A 245 6.30 -9.80 7.14
C ASP A 245 5.34 -8.72 6.59
N LEU A 246 4.48 -8.16 7.45
CA LEU A 246 3.51 -7.12 7.10
C LEU A 246 3.45 -6.03 8.18
N LEU A 247 3.56 -4.77 7.75
CA LEU A 247 3.19 -3.61 8.55
C LEU A 247 1.76 -3.18 8.21
N VAL A 248 0.95 -2.88 9.21
CA VAL A 248 -0.38 -2.27 9.08
C VAL A 248 -0.33 -0.90 9.72
N MET A 249 -0.64 0.15 8.99
CA MET A 249 -0.50 1.53 9.45
C MET A 249 -1.64 2.42 8.94
N GLY A 250 -2.14 3.30 9.82
CA GLY A 250 -3.02 4.40 9.41
C GLY A 250 -2.24 5.50 8.69
N ALA A 251 -2.82 6.09 7.64
CA ALA A 251 -2.17 7.15 6.87
C ALA A 251 -2.81 8.52 7.12
N TYR A 252 -1.96 9.56 7.21
CA TYR A 252 -2.36 10.97 7.32
C TYR A 252 -3.35 11.29 8.46
N SER A 253 -3.02 10.87 9.68
CA SER A 253 -3.79 11.20 10.90
C SER A 253 -3.71 12.68 11.31
N HIS A 254 -2.90 13.48 10.63
CA HIS A 254 -2.83 14.93 10.78
C HIS A 254 -3.11 15.64 9.45
N SER A 255 -3.44 16.94 9.49
CA SER A 255 -3.60 17.70 8.24
C SER A 255 -2.28 17.69 7.45
N ARG A 256 -2.35 17.53 6.12
CA ARG A 256 -1.18 17.50 5.23
C ARG A 256 -0.26 18.71 5.45
N LEU A 257 -0.82 19.89 5.73
CA LEU A 257 -0.09 21.11 6.10
C LEU A 257 0.72 20.99 7.39
N ARG A 258 0.24 20.23 8.39
CA ARG A 258 0.97 19.97 9.64
C ARG A 258 2.04 18.90 9.47
N GLU A 259 1.82 17.92 8.59
CA GLU A 259 2.81 16.87 8.29
C GLU A 259 3.97 17.36 7.41
N LEU A 260 3.73 18.36 6.55
CA LEU A 260 4.76 19.06 5.76
C LEU A 260 5.81 19.78 6.63
N VAL A 261 5.44 20.23 7.84
CA VAL A 261 6.32 20.98 8.74
C VAL A 261 7.13 20.07 9.67
N PHE A 262 6.57 18.92 10.07
CA PHE A 262 7.20 18.02 11.06
C PHE A 262 7.78 16.73 10.46
N GLY A 263 7.67 16.52 9.15
CA GLY A 263 8.07 15.25 8.52
C GLY A 263 7.14 14.12 8.98
N GLY A 264 6.00 13.97 8.33
CA GLY A 264 5.02 12.94 8.71
C GLY A 264 5.60 11.52 8.63
N VAL A 265 5.40 10.72 9.69
CA VAL A 265 5.78 9.30 9.77
C VAL A 265 5.31 8.54 8.53
N THR A 266 4.08 8.81 8.06
CA THR A 266 3.52 8.22 6.84
C THR A 266 4.40 8.49 5.62
N ARG A 267 4.78 9.75 5.37
CA ARG A 267 5.62 10.13 4.21
C ARG A 267 7.02 9.53 4.31
N ALA A 268 7.60 9.51 5.51
CA ALA A 268 8.88 8.88 5.74
C ALA A 268 8.83 7.38 5.43
N MET A 269 7.76 6.68 5.85
CA MET A 269 7.53 5.28 5.53
C MET A 269 7.29 5.05 4.04
N LEU A 270 6.45 5.87 3.38
CA LEU A 270 6.20 5.77 1.93
C LEU A 270 7.47 5.90 1.09
N ASN A 271 8.40 6.74 1.52
CA ASN A 271 9.68 6.94 0.84
C ASN A 271 10.66 5.77 1.05
N ASP A 272 10.55 5.04 2.15
CA ASP A 272 11.47 3.95 2.50
C ASP A 272 10.71 2.88 3.30
N LEU A 273 10.04 2.00 2.55
CA LEU A 273 9.25 0.89 3.08
C LEU A 273 10.15 -0.32 3.34
N PRO A 274 10.30 -0.79 4.60
CA PRO A 274 11.16 -1.93 4.89
C PRO A 274 10.55 -3.27 4.45
N ILE A 275 9.22 -3.37 4.44
CA ILE A 275 8.42 -4.57 4.18
C ILE A 275 7.09 -4.21 3.50
N LEU A 276 6.30 -5.23 3.13
CA LEU A 276 4.91 -5.03 2.70
C LEU A 276 4.16 -4.20 3.74
N THR A 277 3.48 -3.15 3.30
CA THR A 277 2.78 -2.24 4.20
C THR A 277 1.37 -1.98 3.72
N LEU A 278 0.38 -2.29 4.55
CA LEU A 278 -1.01 -1.94 4.33
C LEU A 278 -1.31 -0.59 4.97
N PHE A 279 -1.74 0.36 4.15
CA PHE A 279 -2.23 1.67 4.56
C PHE A 279 -3.75 1.75 4.48
N SER A 280 -4.37 2.46 5.43
CA SER A 280 -5.80 2.83 5.37
C SER A 280 -6.09 4.15 6.10
N ARG A 281 -7.31 4.70 5.91
CA ARG A 281 -7.73 6.02 6.40
C ARG A 281 -9.21 6.09 6.80
#